data_AF-A0A183H6U1-F1
#
_entry.id   AF-A0A183H6U1-F1
#
_cell.length_a   1.000
_cell.length_b   1.000
_cell.length_c   1.000
_cell.angle_alpha   90.00
_cell.angle_beta   90.00
_cell.angle_gamma   90.00
#
_symmetry.space_group_name_H-M   'P 1'
#
loop_
_entity.id
_entity.type
_entity.pdbx_description
1 polymer ?
#
loop_
_entity_poly.entity_id
_entity_poly.type
_entity_poly.pdbx_seq_one_letter_code
_entity_poly.pdbx_strand_id
1 'polypeptide(L)'
;MLKIPPYSVQLINCVRYFCSKQINDEVRVRFAPSPTGNLHLGGLRTALYNFLFARSQGGKFILRIEDTDQQRLVPGAVQQIEATLDRYKLFRDEGPSNNGKFGPYLQSQRKEIYQDAVEQLILSRHAYRCFCTKTVSIPSGN
;
A
#
# COMPACT_ATOMS: atom_id res chain seq x y z
N MET A 1 -24.26 60.81 23.55
CA MET A 1 -23.47 60.60 22.33
C MET A 1 -22.32 59.65 22.66
N LEU A 2 -22.55 58.34 22.56
CA LEU A 2 -21.60 57.28 22.91
C LEU A 2 -20.59 57.13 21.77
N LYS A 3 -19.31 57.42 22.03
CA LYS A 3 -18.21 57.20 21.08
C LYS A 3 -17.78 55.74 21.16
N ILE A 4 -17.98 55.00 20.08
CA ILE A 4 -17.53 53.62 19.91
C ILE A 4 -16.02 53.66 19.57
N PRO A 5 -15.14 52.91 20.26
CA PRO A 5 -13.72 52.84 19.91
C PRO A 5 -13.50 52.02 18.63
N PRO A 6 -12.44 52.30 17.85
CA PRO A 6 -12.18 51.60 16.60
C PRO A 6 -11.74 50.16 16.89
N TYR A 7 -12.51 49.19 16.39
CA TYR A 7 -12.13 47.79 16.42
C TYR A 7 -10.98 47.55 15.43
N SER A 8 -9.78 47.26 15.94
CA SER A 8 -8.66 46.79 15.13
C SER A 8 -8.89 45.32 14.77
N VAL A 9 -9.27 45.06 13.52
CA VAL A 9 -9.31 43.69 12.97
C VAL A 9 -7.86 43.28 12.70
N GLN A 10 -7.25 42.52 13.62
CA GLN A 10 -6.01 41.83 13.32
C GLN A 10 -6.33 40.64 12.41
N LEU A 11 -5.85 40.71 11.17
CA LEU A 11 -5.76 39.54 10.30
C LEU A 11 -4.89 38.52 11.03
N ILE A 12 -5.51 37.43 11.48
CA ILE A 12 -4.81 36.27 11.99
C ILE A 12 -3.98 35.75 10.81
N ASN A 13 -2.68 36.05 10.81
CA ASN A 13 -1.72 35.37 9.97
C ASN A 13 -1.74 33.90 10.38
N CYS A 14 -2.59 33.12 9.72
CA CYS A 14 -2.55 31.67 9.76
C CYS A 14 -1.29 31.25 9.01
N VAL A 15 -0.15 31.35 9.69
CA VAL A 15 1.07 30.68 9.25
C VAL A 15 0.70 29.21 9.22
N ARG A 16 0.56 28.66 8.01
CA ARG A 16 0.46 27.22 7.82
C ARG A 16 1.71 26.63 8.46
N TYR A 17 1.58 26.15 9.69
CA TYR A 17 2.53 25.23 10.28
C TYR A 17 2.43 23.94 9.46
N PHE A 18 3.10 23.92 8.31
CA PHE A 18 3.58 22.68 7.76
C PHE A 18 4.49 22.11 8.85
N CYS A 19 4.01 21.06 9.52
CA CYS A 19 4.83 20.25 10.39
C CYS A 19 6.04 19.82 9.57
N SER A 20 7.16 20.54 9.73
CA SER A 20 8.43 20.29 9.04
C SER A 20 9.12 19.11 9.69
N LYS A 21 8.40 18.01 9.90
CA LYS A 21 9.02 16.77 10.31
C LYS A 21 9.94 16.39 9.16
N GLN A 22 11.23 16.71 9.31
CA GLN A 22 12.28 16.21 8.44
C GLN A 22 12.09 14.68 8.42
N ILE A 23 11.59 14.16 7.30
CA ILE A 23 11.58 12.74 7.06
C ILE A 23 13.04 12.42 6.76
N ASN A 24 13.78 12.02 7.79
CA ASN A 24 15.17 11.58 7.66
C ASN A 24 15.25 10.15 7.06
N ASP A 25 14.10 9.54 6.80
CA ASP A 25 13.96 8.24 6.18
C ASP A 25 13.75 8.40 4.67
N GLU A 26 14.43 7.57 3.87
CA GLU A 26 14.23 7.50 2.42
C GLU A 26 12.74 7.29 2.10
N VAL A 27 12.16 8.14 1.23
CA VAL A 27 10.77 7.96 0.78
C VAL A 27 10.67 6.66 -0.02
N ARG A 28 9.78 5.77 0.40
CA ARG A 28 9.58 4.47 -0.26
C ARG A 28 8.09 4.23 -0.44
N VAL A 29 7.68 4.02 -1.69
CA VAL A 29 6.29 3.74 -2.04
C VAL A 29 6.20 2.43 -2.79
N ARG A 30 5.01 1.81 -2.76
CA ARG A 30 4.75 0.58 -3.51
C ARG A 30 3.51 0.68 -4.38
N PHE A 31 3.61 0.10 -5.57
CA PHE A 31 2.47 -0.33 -6.36
C PHE A 31 2.27 -1.83 -6.15
N ALA A 32 1.08 -2.21 -5.65
CA ALA A 32 0.79 -3.56 -5.17
C ALA A 32 -0.40 -4.21 -5.91
N PRO A 33 -0.25 -4.56 -7.21
CA PRO A 33 -1.33 -5.21 -7.97
C PRO A 33 -1.45 -6.70 -7.66
N SER A 34 -2.68 -7.22 -7.71
CA SER A 34 -2.93 -8.66 -7.78
C SER A 34 -2.88 -9.13 -9.25
N PRO A 35 -2.30 -10.30 -9.55
CA PRO A 35 -2.14 -10.80 -10.91
C PRO A 35 -3.42 -11.51 -11.41
N THR A 36 -4.56 -10.81 -11.36
CA THR A 36 -5.88 -11.33 -11.72
C THR A 36 -6.32 -10.95 -13.14
N GLY A 37 -5.38 -10.52 -13.99
CA GLY A 37 -5.62 -10.11 -15.37
C GLY A 37 -4.86 -8.84 -15.76
N ASN A 38 -5.34 -8.17 -16.81
CA ASN A 38 -4.70 -6.98 -17.38
C ASN A 38 -4.73 -5.78 -16.42
N LEU A 39 -3.65 -5.00 -16.43
CA LEU A 39 -3.58 -3.74 -15.69
C LEU A 39 -4.52 -2.71 -16.34
N HIS A 40 -5.61 -2.37 -15.64
CA HIS A 40 -6.54 -1.32 -16.09
C HIS A 40 -6.00 0.09 -15.85
N LEU A 41 -6.62 1.09 -16.50
CA LEU A 41 -6.18 2.49 -16.44
C LEU A 41 -6.09 3.04 -15.01
N GLY A 42 -7.06 2.70 -14.16
CA GLY A 42 -7.03 3.07 -12.74
C GLY A 42 -5.77 2.56 -12.00
N GLY A 43 -5.33 1.33 -12.27
CA GLY A 43 -4.11 0.77 -11.71
C GLY A 43 -2.86 1.48 -12.23
N LEU A 44 -2.81 1.74 -13.54
CA LEU A 44 -1.71 2.50 -14.15
C LEU A 44 -1.61 3.93 -13.59
N ARG A 45 -2.75 4.60 -13.37
CA ARG A 45 -2.80 5.93 -12.72
C ARG A 45 -2.19 5.88 -11.32
N THR A 46 -2.55 4.88 -10.52
CA THR A 46 -1.97 4.69 -9.19
C THR A 46 -0.47 4.43 -9.25
N ALA A 47 -0.01 3.58 -10.18
CA ALA A 47 1.42 3.34 -10.39
C ALA A 47 2.16 4.63 -10.75
N LEU A 48 1.59 5.43 -11.67
CA LEU A 48 2.15 6.72 -12.08
C LEU A 48 2.27 7.69 -10.90
N TYR A 49 1.24 7.83 -10.06
CA TYR A 49 1.31 8.73 -8.90
C TYR A 49 2.37 8.30 -7.90
N ASN A 50 2.47 7.00 -7.61
CA ASN A 50 3.52 6.48 -6.74
C ASN A 50 4.90 6.76 -7.34
N PHE A 51 5.08 6.47 -8.64
CA PHE A 51 6.33 6.71 -9.34
C PHE A 51 6.75 8.20 -9.30
N LEU A 52 5.85 9.11 -9.69
CA LEU A 52 6.13 10.55 -9.70
C LEU A 52 6.42 11.07 -8.29
N PHE A 53 5.66 10.63 -7.29
CA PHE A 53 5.90 11.00 -5.91
C PHE A 53 7.29 10.53 -5.44
N ALA A 54 7.63 9.25 -5.66
CA ALA A 54 8.96 8.73 -5.33
C ALA A 54 10.07 9.53 -6.01
N ARG A 55 9.97 9.78 -7.32
CA ARG A 55 10.99 10.53 -8.07
C ARG A 55 11.12 11.97 -7.61
N SER A 56 10.02 12.66 -7.29
CA SER A 56 10.04 14.03 -6.77
C SER A 56 10.73 14.15 -5.40
N GLN A 57 10.79 13.07 -4.63
CA GLN A 57 11.42 13.01 -3.31
C GLN A 57 12.79 12.32 -3.34
N GLY A 58 13.30 11.94 -4.51
CA GLY A 58 14.53 11.13 -4.62
C GLY A 58 14.42 9.74 -3.99
N GLY A 59 13.19 9.24 -3.81
CA GLY A 59 12.88 7.97 -3.15
C GLY A 59 12.82 6.76 -4.09
N LYS A 60 12.26 5.67 -3.57
CA LYS A 60 12.14 4.37 -4.26
C LYS A 60 10.70 4.02 -4.61
N PHE A 61 10.50 3.54 -5.84
CA PHE A 61 9.28 2.98 -6.37
C PHE A 61 9.38 1.45 -6.44
N ILE A 62 8.55 0.76 -5.66
CA ILE A 62 8.60 -0.68 -5.47
C ILE A 62 7.39 -1.35 -6.14
N LEU A 63 7.61 -2.43 -6.87
CA LEU A 63 6.55 -3.32 -7.35
C LEU A 63 6.45 -4.53 -6.42
N ARG A 64 5.25 -4.82 -5.91
CA ARG A 64 5.00 -6.04 -5.13
C ARG A 64 3.75 -6.74 -5.66
N ILE A 65 3.83 -8.04 -5.91
CA ILE A 65 2.71 -8.81 -6.45
C ILE A 65 1.93 -9.41 -5.28
N GLU A 66 0.64 -9.08 -5.20
CA GLU A 66 -0.28 -9.57 -4.17
C GLU A 66 -1.01 -10.83 -4.71
N ASP A 67 -0.31 -11.96 -4.73
CA ASP A 67 -0.71 -13.26 -5.30
C ASP A 67 -1.19 -14.28 -4.24
N THR A 68 -1.74 -13.82 -3.12
CA THR A 68 -2.24 -14.72 -2.05
C THR A 68 -3.46 -15.53 -2.46
N ASP A 69 -4.28 -15.02 -3.37
CA ASP A 69 -5.46 -15.72 -3.86
C ASP A 69 -5.12 -16.53 -5.12
N GLN A 70 -4.69 -17.76 -4.88
CA GLN A 70 -4.21 -18.66 -5.92
C GLN A 70 -5.28 -19.02 -6.96
N GLN A 71 -6.58 -18.98 -6.59
CA GLN A 71 -7.68 -19.32 -7.50
C GLN A 71 -7.93 -18.24 -8.56
N ARG A 72 -7.51 -17.00 -8.30
CA ARG A 72 -7.71 -15.87 -9.21
C ARG A 72 -6.48 -15.53 -10.05
N LEU A 73 -5.40 -16.31 -9.93
CA LEU A 73 -4.17 -16.05 -10.68
C LEU A 73 -4.37 -16.32 -12.16
N VAL A 74 -3.97 -15.36 -12.98
CA VAL A 74 -3.90 -15.53 -14.44
C VAL A 74 -2.43 -15.77 -14.82
N PRO A 75 -2.09 -16.91 -15.45
CA PRO A 75 -0.75 -17.17 -15.93
C PRO A 75 -0.27 -16.04 -16.87
N GLY A 76 0.97 -15.58 -16.68
CA GLY A 76 1.52 -14.47 -17.48
C GLY A 76 1.15 -13.06 -16.99
N ALA A 77 0.21 -12.91 -16.04
CA ALA A 77 -0.23 -11.60 -15.61
C ALA A 77 0.87 -10.77 -14.92
N VAL A 78 1.78 -11.42 -14.19
CA VAL A 78 2.93 -10.73 -13.57
C VAL A 78 3.84 -10.12 -14.64
N GLN A 79 4.17 -10.90 -15.68
CA GLN A 79 5.00 -10.45 -16.80
C GLN A 79 4.30 -9.33 -17.59
N GLN A 80 2.98 -9.42 -17.77
CA GLN A 80 2.19 -8.37 -18.42
C GLN A 80 2.17 -7.07 -17.62
N ILE A 81 2.06 -7.15 -16.29
CA ILE A 81 2.14 -5.99 -15.40
C ILE A 81 3.52 -5.34 -15.55
N GLU A 82 4.59 -6.13 -15.46
CA GLU A 82 5.96 -5.63 -15.60
C GLU A 82 6.19 -4.98 -16.96
N ALA A 83 5.81 -5.66 -18.06
CA ALA A 83 5.91 -5.15 -19.42
C ALA A 83 5.10 -3.86 -19.63
N THR A 84 3.92 -3.76 -19.01
CA THR A 84 3.10 -2.54 -19.08
C THR A 84 3.81 -1.37 -18.40
N LEU A 85 4.34 -1.58 -17.19
CA LEU A 85 5.10 -0.53 -16.50
C LEU A 85 6.33 -0.10 -17.30
N ASP A 86 7.06 -1.04 -17.89
CA ASP A 86 8.25 -0.76 -18.70
C ASP A 86 7.89 0.00 -19.98
N ARG A 87 6.78 -0.36 -20.64
CA ARG A 87 6.23 0.37 -21.81
C ARG A 87 5.93 1.84 -21.50
N TYR A 88 5.43 2.14 -20.30
CA TYR A 88 5.16 3.50 -19.84
C TYR A 88 6.37 4.15 -19.11
N LYS A 89 7.54 3.51 -19.14
CA LYS A 89 8.79 3.99 -18.52
C LYS A 89 8.67 4.19 -16.99
N LEU A 90 7.79 3.45 -16.35
CA LEU A 90 7.61 3.43 -14.89
C LEU A 90 8.54 2.39 -14.27
N PHE A 91 9.85 2.63 -14.38
CA PHE A 91 10.87 1.69 -13.92
C PHE A 91 10.87 1.60 -12.39
N ARG A 92 10.56 0.39 -11.90
CA ARG A 92 10.62 0.03 -10.48
C ARG A 92 12.07 -0.16 -10.02
N ASP A 93 12.38 0.38 -8.86
CA ASP A 93 13.70 0.22 -8.23
C ASP A 93 13.83 -1.17 -7.57
N GLU A 94 12.72 -1.73 -7.11
CA GLU A 94 12.62 -3.07 -6.50
C GLU A 94 11.36 -3.77 -7.03
N GLY A 95 11.41 -5.09 -7.23
CA GLY A 95 10.29 -5.88 -7.71
C GLY A 95 10.62 -7.36 -7.94
N PRO A 96 9.67 -8.14 -8.48
CA PRO A 96 9.85 -9.57 -8.74
C PRO A 96 11.04 -9.87 -9.65
N SER A 97 11.15 -9.15 -10.77
CA SER A 97 12.29 -9.28 -11.69
C SER A 97 13.48 -8.39 -11.31
N ASN A 98 13.24 -7.31 -10.57
CA ASN A 98 14.27 -6.39 -10.09
C ASN A 98 14.54 -6.67 -8.61
N ASN A 99 15.38 -7.67 -8.32
CA ASN A 99 15.81 -8.00 -6.97
C ASN A 99 16.11 -6.75 -6.12
N GLY A 100 15.89 -6.85 -4.81
CA GLY A 100 16.12 -5.74 -3.89
C GLY A 100 16.25 -6.22 -2.46
N LYS A 101 16.64 -5.31 -1.56
CA LYS A 101 17.00 -5.62 -0.18
C LYS A 101 15.88 -6.34 0.61
N PHE A 102 14.63 -6.11 0.26
CA PHE A 102 13.46 -6.60 1.00
C PHE A 102 12.67 -7.68 0.28
N GLY A 103 13.29 -8.38 -0.67
CA GLY A 103 12.67 -9.51 -1.35
C GLY A 103 12.30 -10.66 -0.39
N PRO A 104 11.53 -11.66 -0.87
CA PRO A 104 10.93 -11.75 -2.20
C PRO A 104 9.74 -10.80 -2.38
N TYR A 105 9.47 -10.33 -3.61
CA TYR A 105 8.38 -9.37 -3.91
C TYR A 105 7.09 -10.04 -4.41
N LEU A 106 7.03 -11.37 -4.40
CA LEU A 106 5.81 -12.15 -4.53
C LEU A 106 5.32 -12.53 -3.14
N GLN A 107 4.07 -12.22 -2.83
CA GLN A 107 3.50 -12.42 -1.51
C GLN A 107 3.40 -13.92 -1.15
N SER A 108 3.10 -14.77 -2.13
CA SER A 108 3.05 -16.22 -1.98
C SER A 108 4.36 -16.85 -1.49
N GLN A 109 5.50 -16.16 -1.71
CA GLN A 109 6.83 -16.59 -1.30
C GLN A 109 7.22 -16.09 0.10
N ARG A 110 6.35 -15.34 0.79
CA ARG A 110 6.62 -14.71 2.10
C ARG A 110 5.87 -15.36 3.27
N LYS A 111 5.43 -16.61 3.12
CA LYS A 111 4.56 -17.30 4.10
C LYS A 111 5.16 -17.35 5.51
N GLU A 112 6.46 -17.59 5.62
CA GLU A 112 7.18 -17.65 6.91
C GLU A 112 7.06 -16.33 7.68
N ILE A 113 7.32 -15.19 7.01
CA ILE A 113 7.19 -13.85 7.60
C ILE A 113 5.76 -13.62 8.14
N TYR A 114 4.74 -14.12 7.43
CA TYR A 114 3.35 -13.99 7.89
C TYR A 114 3.03 -14.91 9.06
N GLN A 115 3.58 -16.13 9.10
CA GLN A 115 3.41 -17.05 10.21
C GLN A 115 4.00 -16.47 11.48
N ASP A 116 5.22 -15.94 11.42
CA ASP A 116 5.88 -15.28 12.55
C ASP A 116 5.07 -14.08 13.04
N ALA A 117 4.62 -13.22 12.13
CA ALA A 117 3.80 -12.06 12.49
C ALA A 117 2.47 -12.46 13.14
N VAL A 118 1.80 -13.51 12.62
CA VAL A 118 0.56 -14.04 13.20
C VAL A 118 0.83 -14.62 14.59
N GLU A 119 1.92 -15.34 14.79
CA GLU A 119 2.29 -15.87 16.10
C GLU A 119 2.51 -14.75 17.12
N GLN A 120 3.23 -13.69 16.75
CA GLN A 120 3.43 -12.52 17.61
C GLN A 120 2.10 -11.83 17.97
N LEU A 121 1.16 -11.72 17.02
CA LEU A 121 -0.16 -11.16 17.27
C LEU A 121 -0.99 -12.03 18.23
N ILE A 122 -0.88 -13.35 18.13
CA ILE A 122 -1.55 -14.28 19.06
C ILE A 122 -0.93 -14.18 20.46
N LEU A 123 0.41 -14.20 20.57
CA LEU A 123 1.12 -14.10 21.84
C LEU A 123 0.84 -12.78 22.57
N SER A 124 0.77 -11.67 21.82
CA SER A 124 0.47 -10.34 22.35
C SER A 124 -1.03 -10.08 22.58
N ARG A 125 -1.90 -11.09 22.40
CA ARG A 125 -3.36 -11.00 22.57
C ARG A 125 -4.07 -9.98 21.66
N HIS A 126 -3.48 -9.65 20.52
CA HIS A 126 -4.11 -8.83 19.47
C HIS A 126 -4.85 -9.67 18.42
N ALA A 127 -4.67 -11.00 18.43
CA ALA A 127 -5.37 -11.95 17.58
C ALA A 127 -5.71 -13.25 18.34
N TYR A 128 -6.70 -14.01 17.86
CA TYR A 128 -7.08 -15.31 18.39
C TYR A 128 -7.44 -16.28 17.25
N ARG A 129 -7.41 -17.59 17.53
CA ARG A 129 -7.79 -18.63 16.56
C ARG A 129 -9.32 -18.78 16.52
N CYS A 130 -9.91 -18.71 15.33
CA CYS A 130 -11.33 -18.92 15.10
C CYS A 130 -11.57 -20.31 14.51
N PHE A 131 -12.55 -21.04 15.05
CA PHE A 131 -12.88 -22.42 14.64
C PHE A 131 -14.29 -22.52 14.01
N CYS A 132 -14.91 -21.39 13.68
CA CYS A 132 -16.23 -21.36 13.06
C CYS A 132 -16.21 -22.01 11.67
N THR A 133 -17.20 -22.85 11.39
CA THR A 133 -17.48 -23.36 10.04
C THR A 133 -18.15 -22.28 9.19
N LYS A 134 -18.00 -22.34 7.85
CA LYS A 134 -18.67 -21.40 6.93
C LYS A 134 -20.20 -21.38 7.09
N THR A 135 -20.78 -22.52 7.43
CA THR A 135 -22.22 -22.68 7.61
C THR A 135 -22.51 -22.78 9.10
N VAL A 136 -23.37 -21.91 9.62
CA VAL A 136 -24.01 -22.09 10.92
C VAL A 136 -25.24 -22.95 10.67
N SER A 137 -25.18 -24.24 11.01
CA SER A 137 -26.39 -25.04 11.09
C SER A 137 -27.18 -24.58 12.32
N ILE A 138 -28.22 -23.77 12.12
CA ILE A 138 -29.20 -23.50 13.17
C ILE A 138 -29.92 -24.83 13.42
N PRO A 139 -29.88 -25.40 14.63
CA PRO A 139 -30.68 -26.57 14.92
C PRO A 139 -32.15 -26.18 14.77
N SER A 140 -32.85 -26.81 13.83
CA SER A 140 -34.30 -26.77 13.73
C SER A 140 -34.87 -27.40 15.00
N GLY A 141 -35.22 -26.55 15.97
CA GLY A 141 -36.00 -26.95 17.13
C GLY A 141 -37.36 -27.45 16.66
N ASN A 142 -37.71 -28.68 17.04
CA ASN A 142 -39.09 -29.09 17.22
C ASN A 142 -39.49 -28.79 18.67
#